data_AF-A0A439D805-F1
#
_entry.id   AF-A0A439D805-F1
#
_cell.length_a   1.000
_cell.length_b   1.000
_cell.length_c   1.000
_cell.angle_alpha   90.00
_cell.angle_beta   90.00
_cell.angle_gamma   90.00
#
_symmetry.space_group_name_H-M   'P 1'
#
loop_
_entity.id
_entity.type
_entity.pdbx_description
1 polymer ?
#
loop_
_entity_poly.entity_id
_entity_poly.type
_entity_poly.pdbx_seq_one_letter_code
_entity_poly.pdbx_strand_id
1 'polypeptide(L)'
;MSQCIDKLERVTVRIPDMFVSFLADPPRFNPNYNQVKAKSEAWISDFCSFDQRMSALIRKCDFSYFLAIAAPEAGPQEYRALCDWGNWGSSNGVQRRFSQAMADYCAGALMQVEDFSAHKAPPTPEEMLKMRRLSAGVSPLFSLVEYAHALQIPDYVFEHPTIQEIDQLGIDFVVM
;
A
#
# COMPACT_ATOMS: atom_id res chain seq x y z
N MET A 1 -22.43 16.57 29.76
CA MET A 1 -21.74 16.98 28.52
C MET A 1 -22.07 16.00 27.39
N SER A 2 -23.34 15.95 26.97
CA SER A 2 -23.87 14.91 26.06
C SER A 2 -24.58 15.50 24.83
N GLN A 3 -24.29 16.76 24.47
CA GLN A 3 -25.12 17.54 23.53
C GLN A 3 -24.38 18.06 22.29
N CYS A 4 -23.13 17.64 22.01
CA CYS A 4 -22.37 18.20 20.87
C CYS A 4 -22.16 17.24 19.68
N ILE A 5 -22.73 16.03 19.69
CA ILE A 5 -22.64 15.05 18.58
C ILE A 5 -24.03 14.83 17.92
N ASP A 6 -25.07 15.54 18.35
CA ASP A 6 -26.40 15.43 17.73
C ASP A 6 -26.55 16.46 16.60
N LYS A 7 -26.52 15.95 15.36
CA LYS A 7 -26.70 16.61 14.05
C LYS A 7 -25.42 17.02 13.29
N LEU A 8 -24.55 16.05 13.00
CA LEU A 8 -23.86 16.11 11.71
C LEU A 8 -24.90 15.76 10.64
N GLU A 9 -25.26 16.73 9.79
CA GLU A 9 -26.07 16.47 8.60
C GLU A 9 -25.38 15.37 7.79
N ARG A 10 -26.05 14.22 7.61
CA ARG A 10 -25.54 13.16 6.74
C ARG A 10 -25.65 13.62 5.30
N VAL A 11 -24.52 14.00 4.72
CA VAL A 11 -24.40 14.23 3.28
C VAL A 11 -24.15 12.88 2.61
N THR A 12 -25.07 12.45 1.77
CA THR A 12 -24.86 11.27 0.92
C THR A 12 -24.23 11.74 -0.39
N VAL A 13 -22.99 11.29 -0.64
CA VAL A 13 -22.29 11.53 -1.90
C VAL A 13 -22.35 10.25 -2.74
N ARG A 14 -22.76 10.38 -4.01
CA ARG A 14 -22.72 9.26 -4.97
C ARG A 14 -21.40 9.33 -5.73
N ILE A 15 -20.53 8.35 -5.50
CA ILE A 15 -19.30 8.18 -6.27
C ILE A 15 -19.70 7.65 -7.67
N PRO A 16 -19.28 8.30 -8.77
CA PRO A 16 -19.54 7.80 -10.11
C PRO A 16 -18.71 6.52 -10.37
N ASP A 17 -18.95 5.88 -11.51
CA ASP A 17 -18.05 4.81 -11.94
C ASP A 17 -16.65 5.38 -12.20
N MET A 18 -15.67 4.91 -11.45
CA MET A 18 -14.28 5.37 -11.52
C MET A 18 -13.44 4.52 -12.48
N PHE A 19 -13.96 3.38 -12.97
CA PHE A 19 -13.27 2.49 -13.91
C PHE A 19 -13.53 2.90 -15.36
N VAL A 20 -13.12 4.12 -15.67
CA VAL A 20 -13.28 4.73 -17.00
C VAL A 20 -11.93 5.07 -17.61
N SER A 21 -11.90 5.40 -18.90
CA SER A 21 -10.66 5.77 -19.62
C SER A 21 -9.57 4.70 -19.48
N PHE A 22 -8.36 5.07 -19.04
CA PHE A 22 -7.24 4.15 -18.86
C PHE A 22 -7.44 3.12 -17.73
N LEU A 23 -8.49 3.25 -16.92
CA LEU A 23 -8.91 2.24 -15.92
C LEU A 23 -10.10 1.39 -16.39
N ALA A 24 -10.56 1.55 -17.63
CA ALA A 24 -11.71 0.82 -18.16
C ALA A 24 -11.40 -0.65 -18.49
N ASP A 25 -10.16 -0.93 -18.89
CA ASP A 25 -9.75 -2.26 -19.26
C ASP A 25 -9.48 -3.12 -18.01
N PRO A 26 -9.98 -4.38 -17.97
CA PRO A 26 -9.67 -5.28 -16.88
C PRO A 26 -8.15 -5.46 -16.74
N PRO A 27 -7.63 -5.44 -15.50
CA PRO A 27 -6.20 -5.60 -15.30
C PRO A 27 -5.76 -7.01 -15.70
N ARG A 28 -4.48 -7.11 -16.11
CA ARG A 28 -3.78 -8.40 -16.14
C ARG A 28 -3.75 -8.97 -14.72
N PHE A 29 -3.82 -10.30 -14.59
CA PHE A 29 -4.04 -10.94 -13.30
C PHE A 29 -3.16 -12.17 -13.11
N ASN A 30 -2.48 -12.26 -11.96
CA ASN A 30 -1.58 -13.37 -11.66
C ASN A 30 -2.36 -14.70 -11.51
N PRO A 31 -2.06 -15.74 -12.30
CA PRO A 31 -2.78 -17.02 -12.25
C PRO A 31 -2.59 -17.78 -10.92
N ASN A 32 -1.57 -17.43 -10.13
CA ASN A 32 -1.27 -18.06 -8.86
C ASN A 32 -2.04 -17.47 -7.67
N TYR A 33 -2.88 -16.45 -7.91
CA TYR A 33 -3.63 -15.71 -6.88
C TYR A 33 -4.27 -16.61 -5.82
N ASN A 34 -5.12 -17.57 -6.23
CA ASN A 34 -5.87 -18.40 -5.29
C ASN A 34 -4.96 -19.22 -4.37
N GLN A 35 -3.89 -19.80 -4.94
CA GLN A 35 -2.98 -20.65 -4.18
C GLN A 35 -2.13 -19.83 -3.20
N VAL A 36 -1.61 -18.69 -3.66
CA VAL A 36 -0.71 -17.85 -2.85
C VAL A 36 -1.48 -17.11 -1.76
N LYS A 37 -2.67 -16.59 -2.06
CA LYS A 37 -3.56 -15.96 -1.08
C LYS A 37 -3.80 -16.89 0.11
N ALA A 38 -4.27 -18.11 -0.16
CA ALA A 38 -4.60 -19.07 0.88
C ALA A 38 -3.40 -19.39 1.79
N LYS A 39 -2.20 -19.54 1.22
CA LYS A 39 -0.99 -19.84 2.01
C LYS A 39 -0.49 -18.64 2.80
N SER A 40 -0.52 -17.44 2.21
CA SER A 40 -0.04 -16.21 2.84
C SER A 40 -0.91 -15.79 4.01
N GLU A 41 -2.24 -15.80 3.82
CA GLU A 41 -3.19 -15.42 4.86
C GLU A 41 -3.21 -16.41 6.04
N ALA A 42 -3.06 -17.72 5.76
CA ALA A 42 -2.91 -18.71 6.82
C ALA A 42 -1.62 -18.47 7.61
N TRP A 43 -0.50 -18.26 6.91
CA TRP A 43 0.80 -18.04 7.55
C TRP A 43 0.81 -16.79 8.44
N ILE A 44 0.33 -15.64 7.95
CA ILE A 44 0.35 -14.40 8.75
C ILE A 44 -0.60 -14.49 9.94
N SER A 45 -1.74 -15.17 9.78
CA SER A 45 -2.67 -15.42 10.89
C SER A 45 -2.03 -16.24 11.99
N ASP A 46 -1.29 -17.30 11.63
CA ASP A 46 -0.59 -18.16 12.59
C ASP A 46 0.60 -17.42 13.22
N PHE A 47 1.43 -16.76 12.42
CA PHE A 47 2.63 -16.07 12.88
C PHE A 47 2.32 -14.93 13.86
N CYS A 48 1.30 -14.10 13.55
CA CYS A 48 0.87 -13.00 14.43
C CYS A 48 -0.13 -13.43 15.51
N SER A 49 -0.53 -14.72 15.55
CA SER A 49 -1.56 -15.22 16.47
C SER A 49 -2.87 -14.42 16.40
N PHE A 50 -3.31 -14.11 15.18
CA PHE A 50 -4.52 -13.31 14.97
C PHE A 50 -5.79 -14.05 15.39
N ASP A 51 -6.71 -13.32 16.01
CA ASP A 51 -8.04 -13.84 16.31
C ASP A 51 -8.89 -13.94 15.05
N GLN A 52 -10.04 -14.64 15.14
CA GLN A 52 -10.93 -14.83 13.99
C GLN A 52 -11.41 -13.52 13.36
N ARG A 53 -11.51 -12.45 14.16
CA ARG A 53 -11.92 -11.12 13.68
C ARG A 53 -10.83 -10.54 12.79
N MET A 54 -9.59 -10.52 13.25
CA MET A 54 -8.47 -9.99 12.47
C MET A 54 -8.20 -10.84 11.21
N SER A 55 -8.24 -12.16 11.32
CA SER A 55 -8.10 -13.04 10.14
C SER A 55 -9.25 -12.86 9.13
N ALA A 56 -10.46 -12.50 9.58
CA ALA A 56 -11.55 -12.14 8.68
C ALA A 56 -11.35 -10.76 8.03
N LEU A 57 -10.76 -9.79 8.74
CA LEU A 57 -10.41 -8.48 8.18
C LEU A 57 -9.34 -8.61 7.10
N ILE A 58 -8.28 -9.39 7.34
CA ILE A 58 -7.21 -9.63 6.37
C ILE A 58 -7.78 -10.27 5.09
N ARG A 59 -8.59 -11.33 5.24
CA ARG A 59 -9.25 -12.00 4.11
C ARG A 59 -10.11 -11.07 3.26
N LYS A 60 -10.80 -10.13 3.92
CA LYS A 60 -11.66 -9.13 3.26
C LYS A 60 -10.85 -8.00 2.62
N CYS A 61 -9.74 -7.61 3.24
CA CYS A 61 -8.83 -6.60 2.69
C CYS A 61 -8.17 -7.11 1.41
N ASP A 62 -7.90 -8.41 1.33
CA ASP A 62 -7.44 -9.10 0.13
C ASP A 62 -6.22 -8.47 -0.53
N PHE A 63 -5.18 -8.24 0.26
CA PHE A 63 -3.94 -7.64 -0.21
C PHE A 63 -3.26 -8.46 -1.33
N SER A 64 -3.49 -9.78 -1.34
CA SER A 64 -3.04 -10.66 -2.42
C SER A 64 -3.66 -10.28 -3.78
N TYR A 65 -4.92 -9.84 -3.82
CA TYR A 65 -5.56 -9.46 -5.08
C TYR A 65 -4.91 -8.22 -5.69
N PHE A 66 -4.58 -7.24 -4.85
CA PHE A 66 -3.82 -6.06 -5.27
C PHE A 66 -2.47 -6.46 -5.89
N LEU A 67 -1.72 -7.34 -5.22
CA LEU A 67 -0.43 -7.81 -5.70
C LEU A 67 -0.55 -8.66 -6.99
N ALA A 68 -1.64 -9.41 -7.16
CA ALA A 68 -1.90 -10.18 -8.38
C ALA A 68 -2.09 -9.29 -9.61
N ILE A 69 -2.58 -8.07 -9.43
CA ILE A 69 -2.72 -7.06 -10.49
C ILE A 69 -1.41 -6.28 -10.68
N ALA A 70 -0.73 -5.95 -9.59
CA ALA A 70 0.51 -5.17 -9.64
C ALA A 70 1.67 -5.97 -10.27
N ALA A 71 1.73 -7.28 -10.03
CA ALA A 71 2.76 -8.18 -10.55
C ALA A 71 2.13 -9.43 -11.20
N PRO A 72 1.44 -9.27 -12.35
CA PRO A 72 0.66 -10.35 -12.97
C PRO A 72 1.53 -11.48 -13.51
N GLU A 73 2.79 -11.18 -13.84
CA GLU A 73 3.75 -12.13 -14.41
C GLU A 73 4.72 -12.71 -13.37
N ALA A 74 4.60 -12.32 -12.10
CA ALA A 74 5.46 -12.84 -11.05
C ALA A 74 5.24 -14.35 -10.88
N GLY A 75 6.35 -15.09 -10.77
CA GLY A 75 6.32 -16.52 -10.47
C GLY A 75 5.71 -16.79 -9.08
N PRO A 76 5.34 -18.04 -8.78
CA PRO A 76 4.67 -18.37 -7.53
C PRO A 76 5.47 -18.02 -6.27
N GLN A 77 6.81 -18.06 -6.34
CA GLN A 77 7.67 -17.77 -5.19
C GLN A 77 7.82 -16.26 -4.99
N GLU A 78 8.06 -15.51 -6.06
CA GLU A 78 8.17 -14.06 -6.07
C GLU A 78 6.84 -13.43 -5.63
N TYR A 79 5.73 -13.94 -6.18
CA TYR A 79 4.39 -13.51 -5.81
C TYR A 79 4.02 -13.90 -4.37
N ARG A 80 4.49 -15.05 -3.87
CA ARG A 80 4.32 -15.38 -2.44
C ARG A 80 5.14 -14.45 -1.53
N ALA A 81 6.37 -14.14 -1.90
CA ALA A 81 7.23 -13.23 -1.15
C ALA A 81 6.69 -11.79 -1.15
N LEU A 82 6.04 -11.36 -2.24
CA LEU A 82 5.23 -10.13 -2.27
C LEU A 82 4.11 -10.16 -1.22
N CYS A 83 3.31 -11.23 -1.20
CA CYS A 83 2.20 -11.36 -0.24
C CYS A 83 2.66 -11.50 1.20
N ASP A 84 3.80 -12.17 1.44
CA ASP A 84 4.39 -12.36 2.77
C ASP A 84 5.28 -11.18 3.23
N TRP A 85 5.45 -10.18 2.37
CA TRP A 85 5.87 -8.81 2.67
C TRP A 85 7.33 -8.53 3.08
N GLY A 86 8.29 -9.28 2.53
CA GLY A 86 9.66 -8.76 2.41
C GLY A 86 10.64 -9.16 3.50
N ASN A 87 10.99 -10.44 3.57
CA ASN A 87 12.25 -10.83 4.19
C ASN A 87 13.00 -11.89 3.38
N TRP A 88 14.26 -11.52 3.09
CA TRP A 88 15.41 -12.40 2.87
C TRP A 88 15.86 -12.86 1.47
N GLY A 89 15.49 -12.17 0.38
CA GLY A 89 15.99 -12.55 -0.96
C GLY A 89 16.22 -11.47 -2.01
N SER A 90 16.05 -10.17 -1.72
CA SER A 90 16.17 -9.10 -2.73
C SER A 90 17.58 -8.49 -2.81
N SER A 91 17.86 -7.70 -3.85
CA SER A 91 19.14 -6.99 -3.98
C SER A 91 19.34 -5.98 -2.82
N ASN A 92 20.60 -5.67 -2.50
CA ASN A 92 20.91 -4.70 -1.44
C ASN A 92 20.24 -3.32 -1.67
N GLY A 93 20.07 -2.91 -2.92
CA GLY A 93 19.37 -1.66 -3.28
C GLY A 93 17.89 -1.72 -2.91
N VAL A 94 17.20 -2.79 -3.29
CA VAL A 94 15.78 -3.00 -2.96
C VAL A 94 15.56 -3.10 -1.45
N GLN A 95 16.42 -3.85 -0.73
CA GLN A 95 16.31 -3.96 0.73
C GLN A 95 16.46 -2.59 1.40
N ARG A 96 17.42 -1.78 0.95
CA ARG A 96 17.65 -0.44 1.48
C ARG A 96 16.46 0.48 1.23
N ARG A 97 15.96 0.54 -0.02
CA ARG A 97 14.81 1.35 -0.41
C ARG A 97 13.55 0.95 0.36
N PHE A 98 13.28 -0.35 0.46
CA PHE A 98 12.15 -0.88 1.20
C PHE A 98 12.23 -0.52 2.69
N SER A 99 13.40 -0.73 3.32
CA SER A 99 13.59 -0.38 4.73
C SER A 99 13.37 1.11 4.99
N GLN A 100 13.88 1.98 4.11
CA GLN A 100 13.68 3.42 4.23
C GLN A 100 12.20 3.78 4.07
N ALA A 101 11.55 3.28 3.02
CA ALA A 101 10.13 3.55 2.75
C ALA A 101 9.22 3.05 3.90
N MET A 102 9.56 1.93 4.53
CA MET A 102 8.84 1.43 5.71
C MET A 102 9.04 2.30 6.95
N ALA A 103 10.25 2.83 7.16
CA ALA A 103 10.51 3.79 8.24
C ALA A 103 9.70 5.08 8.05
N ASP A 104 9.68 5.60 6.82
CA ASP A 104 8.93 6.79 6.44
C ASP A 104 7.41 6.56 6.58
N TYR A 105 6.92 5.38 6.20
CA TYR A 105 5.53 4.98 6.41
C TYR A 105 5.15 4.96 7.90
N CYS A 106 5.95 4.31 8.74
CA CYS A 106 5.72 4.28 10.18
C CYS A 106 5.70 5.68 10.78
N ALA A 107 6.63 6.56 10.37
CA ALA A 107 6.67 7.95 10.82
C ALA A 107 5.43 8.74 10.40
N GLY A 108 4.99 8.60 9.14
CA GLY A 108 3.77 9.23 8.63
C GLY A 108 2.50 8.72 9.31
N ALA A 109 2.41 7.41 9.55
CA ALA A 109 1.30 6.81 10.28
C ALA A 109 1.23 7.31 11.73
N LEU A 110 2.37 7.43 12.40
CA LEU A 110 2.45 7.97 13.76
C LEU A 110 1.99 9.43 13.81
N MET A 111 2.47 10.27 12.88
CA MET A 111 2.06 11.67 12.77
C MET A 111 0.53 11.80 12.62
N GLN A 112 -0.09 10.95 11.79
CA GLN A 112 -1.53 10.95 11.61
C GLN A 112 -2.29 10.58 12.90
N VAL A 113 -1.76 9.61 13.67
CA VAL A 113 -2.34 9.21 14.96
C VAL A 113 -2.20 10.32 16.00
N GLU A 114 -1.04 10.98 16.04
CA GLU A 114 -0.77 12.10 16.95
C GLU A 114 -1.70 13.29 16.67
N ASP A 115 -1.87 13.67 15.40
CA ASP A 115 -2.75 14.75 14.98
C ASP A 115 -4.21 14.49 15.38
N PHE A 116 -4.67 13.25 15.15
CA PHE A 116 -6.01 12.81 15.55
C PHE A 116 -6.16 12.83 17.08
N SER A 117 -5.18 12.27 17.80
CA SER A 117 -5.23 12.19 19.26
C SER A 117 -5.16 13.57 19.93
N ALA A 118 -4.46 14.53 19.33
CA ALA A 118 -4.37 15.91 19.80
C ALA A 118 -5.57 16.78 19.38
N HIS A 119 -6.54 16.22 18.64
CA HIS A 119 -7.73 16.92 18.14
C HIS A 119 -7.36 18.18 17.34
N LYS A 120 -6.30 18.08 16.53
CA LYS A 120 -5.91 19.18 15.65
C LYS A 120 -7.03 19.49 14.66
N ALA A 121 -7.06 20.74 14.19
CA ALA A 121 -7.95 21.13 13.11
C ALA A 121 -7.68 20.25 11.87
N PRO A 122 -8.70 19.92 11.07
CA PRO A 122 -8.50 19.20 9.83
C PRO A 122 -7.47 19.90 8.94
N PRO A 123 -6.49 19.17 8.36
CA PRO A 123 -5.46 19.76 7.51
C PRO A 123 -6.06 20.31 6.22
N THR A 124 -5.37 21.27 5.59
CA THR A 124 -5.70 21.68 4.22
C THR A 124 -5.47 20.51 3.25
N PRO A 125 -6.05 20.52 2.03
CA PRO A 125 -5.77 19.49 1.03
C PRO A 125 -4.28 19.29 0.75
N GLU A 126 -3.48 20.36 0.71
CA GLU A 126 -2.04 20.30 0.49
C GLU A 126 -1.30 19.66 1.67
N GLU A 127 -1.70 19.99 2.89
CA GLU A 127 -1.16 19.38 4.11
C GLU A 127 -1.53 17.90 4.19
N MET A 128 -2.77 17.56 3.84
CA MET A 128 -3.26 16.18 3.76
C MET A 128 -2.43 15.39 2.75
N LEU A 129 -2.22 15.91 1.53
CA LEU A 129 -1.44 15.22 0.51
C LEU A 129 -0.01 14.94 0.99
N LYS A 130 0.65 15.92 1.60
CA LYS A 130 2.00 15.75 2.16
C LYS A 130 2.06 14.67 3.23
N MET A 131 1.10 14.67 4.17
CA MET A 131 1.02 13.66 5.22
C MET A 131 0.74 12.27 4.64
N ARG A 132 -0.21 12.17 3.69
CA ARG A 132 -0.64 10.91 3.11
C ARG A 132 0.39 10.27 2.19
N ARG A 133 1.27 11.05 1.54
CA ARG A 133 2.44 10.51 0.81
C ARG A 133 3.29 9.57 1.67
N LEU A 134 3.40 9.88 2.96
CA LEU A 134 4.12 9.05 3.94
C LEU A 134 3.17 8.02 4.56
N SER A 135 1.98 8.41 5.02
CA SER A 135 1.10 7.54 5.81
C SER A 135 0.25 6.55 5.02
N ALA A 136 0.20 6.63 3.70
CA ALA A 136 -0.59 5.70 2.87
C ALA A 136 0.14 4.38 2.59
N GLY A 137 1.46 4.30 2.81
CA GLY A 137 2.23 3.08 2.61
C GLY A 137 2.42 2.69 1.14
N VAL A 138 2.37 3.67 0.22
CA VAL A 138 2.52 3.42 -1.23
C VAL A 138 3.98 3.17 -1.61
N SER A 139 4.90 4.00 -1.13
CA SER A 139 6.34 3.92 -1.48
C SER A 139 6.97 2.52 -1.25
N PRO A 140 6.70 1.79 -0.14
CA PRO A 140 7.18 0.41 0.03
C PRO A 140 6.80 -0.53 -1.11
N LEU A 141 5.66 -0.31 -1.76
CA LEU A 141 5.16 -1.16 -2.85
C LEU A 141 6.04 -1.08 -4.10
N PHE A 142 6.67 0.05 -4.39
CA PHE A 142 7.54 0.18 -5.56
C PHE A 142 8.79 -0.70 -5.44
N SER A 143 9.36 -0.78 -4.23
CA SER A 143 10.49 -1.69 -3.95
C SER A 143 10.08 -3.16 -4.09
N LEU A 144 8.83 -3.49 -3.72
CA LEU A 144 8.28 -4.82 -3.88
C LEU A 144 8.04 -5.17 -5.36
N VAL A 145 7.54 -4.23 -6.16
CA VAL A 145 7.40 -4.40 -7.62
C VAL A 145 8.76 -4.60 -8.29
N GLU A 146 9.79 -3.83 -7.90
CA GLU A 146 11.15 -4.02 -8.39
C GLU A 146 11.63 -5.47 -8.13
N TYR A 147 11.42 -5.98 -6.92
CA TYR A 147 11.73 -7.35 -6.55
C TYR A 147 10.95 -8.39 -7.37
N ALA A 148 9.63 -8.23 -7.49
CA ALA A 148 8.74 -9.19 -8.13
C ALA A 148 9.03 -9.39 -9.62
N HIS A 149 9.51 -8.34 -10.27
CA HIS A 149 9.94 -8.38 -11.66
C HIS A 149 11.43 -8.71 -11.82
N ALA A 150 12.12 -9.10 -10.74
CA ALA A 150 13.54 -9.38 -10.70
C ALA A 150 14.40 -8.26 -11.31
N LEU A 151 13.96 -7.01 -11.13
CA LEU A 151 14.67 -5.84 -11.62
C LEU A 151 15.87 -5.55 -10.70
N GLN A 152 16.96 -5.09 -11.31
CA GLN A 152 18.14 -4.59 -10.60
C GLN A 152 18.35 -3.15 -11.01
N ILE A 153 17.59 -2.22 -10.42
CA ILE A 153 17.69 -0.80 -10.73
C ILE A 153 18.94 -0.26 -10.04
N PRO A 154 19.95 0.24 -10.79
CA PRO A 154 21.12 0.86 -10.20
C PRO A 154 20.75 2.14 -9.44
N ASP A 155 21.46 2.42 -8.35
CA ASP A 155 21.16 3.59 -7.51
C ASP A 155 21.21 4.91 -8.30
N TYR A 156 22.15 5.07 -9.23
CA TYR A 156 22.24 6.27 -10.08
C TYR A 156 21.02 6.47 -11.02
N VAL A 157 20.32 5.39 -11.38
CA VAL A 157 19.08 5.46 -12.16
C VAL A 157 17.93 5.83 -11.24
N PHE A 158 17.82 5.15 -10.10
CA PHE A 158 16.76 5.41 -9.13
C PHE A 158 16.81 6.86 -8.62
N GLU A 159 18.01 7.35 -8.27
CA GLU A 159 18.26 8.69 -7.75
C GLU A 159 18.17 9.79 -8.83
N HIS A 160 17.98 9.41 -10.10
CA HIS A 160 17.82 10.40 -11.16
C HIS A 160 16.58 11.28 -10.88
N PRO A 161 16.67 12.61 -11.00
CA PRO A 161 15.57 13.52 -10.62
C PRO A 161 14.22 13.18 -11.27
N THR A 162 14.23 12.81 -12.55
CA THR A 162 13.02 12.38 -13.27
C THR A 162 12.40 11.10 -12.70
N ILE A 163 13.21 10.15 -12.24
CA ILE A 163 12.68 8.91 -11.64
C ILE A 163 12.08 9.21 -10.27
N GLN A 164 12.71 10.06 -9.47
CA GLN A 164 12.17 10.53 -8.20
C GLN A 164 10.85 11.32 -8.38
N GLU A 165 10.75 12.13 -9.43
CA GLU A 165 9.51 12.83 -9.76
C GLU A 165 8.40 11.85 -10.17
N ILE A 166 8.71 10.84 -10.99
CA ILE A 166 7.76 9.78 -11.36
C ILE A 166 7.30 8.98 -10.13
N ASP A 167 8.22 8.65 -9.22
CA ASP A 167 7.92 7.95 -7.96
C ASP A 167 6.89 8.74 -7.14
N GLN A 168 7.15 10.04 -6.97
CA GLN A 168 6.27 10.94 -6.22
C GLN A 168 4.90 11.11 -6.89
N LEU A 169 4.86 11.28 -8.21
CA LEU A 169 3.60 11.37 -8.97
C LEU A 169 2.80 10.06 -8.90
N GLY A 170 3.47 8.91 -8.88
CA GLY A 170 2.85 7.61 -8.66
C GLY A 170 2.19 7.51 -7.29
N ILE A 171 2.82 8.04 -6.24
CA ILE A 171 2.23 8.11 -4.90
C ILE A 171 1.01 9.03 -4.88
N ASP A 172 1.12 10.22 -5.48
CA ASP A 172 0.03 11.18 -5.53
C ASP A 172 -1.20 10.60 -6.23
N PHE A 173 -0.99 9.89 -7.34
CA PHE A 173 -2.07 9.24 -8.07
C PHE A 173 -2.85 8.23 -7.21
N VAL A 174 -2.19 7.51 -6.29
CA VAL A 174 -2.83 6.53 -5.40
C VAL A 174 -3.51 7.18 -4.20
N VAL A 175 -3.01 8.33 -3.75
CA VAL A 175 -3.50 9.02 -2.55
C VAL A 175 -4.71 9.92 -2.83
N MET A 176 -4.87 10.39 -4.07
CA MET A 176 -5.99 11.23 -4.52
C MET A 176 -7.26 10.43 -4.78
#